data_AF-A0A699XMP2-F1
#
_entry.id   AF-A0A699XMP2-F1
#
_cell.length_a   1.000
_cell.length_b   1.000
_cell.length_c   1.000
_cell.angle_alpha   90.00
_cell.angle_beta   90.00
_cell.angle_gamma   90.00
#
_symmetry.space_group_name_H-M   'P 1'
#
loop_
_entity.id
_entity.type
_entity.pdbx_description
1 polymer ?
#
loop_
_entity_poly.entity_id
_entity_poly.type
_entity_poly.pdbx_seq_one_letter_code
_entity_poly.pdbx_strand_id
1 'polypeptide(L)' 'MSRFFRLLLGSLFLTTAAQAQNSDDQYREPLQQVLEEIQQRYGVKIRPDAAMVKDKYVTYAEWRFRPDVDETLRSVLAP' A
#
# COMPACT_ATOMS: atom_id res chain seq x y z
N MET A 1 16.29 -43.92 -10.37
CA MET A 1 16.26 -42.64 -9.62
C MET A 1 16.80 -41.44 -10.43
N SER A 2 16.21 -41.06 -11.57
CA SER A 2 16.70 -39.87 -12.33
C SER A 2 15.62 -38.98 -12.96
N ARG A 3 14.33 -39.32 -12.79
CA ARG A 3 13.21 -38.51 -13.33
C ARG A 3 12.67 -37.49 -12.31
N PHE A 4 12.73 -37.82 -11.02
CA PHE A 4 12.40 -36.88 -9.93
C PHE A 4 13.41 -35.74 -9.79
N PHE A 5 14.69 -35.98 -10.13
CA PHE A 5 15.73 -34.95 -10.06
C PHE A 5 15.57 -33.84 -11.11
N ARG A 6 14.89 -34.14 -12.23
CA ARG A 6 14.61 -33.15 -13.29
C ARG A 6 13.46 -32.21 -12.97
N LEU A 7 12.57 -32.58 -12.04
CA LEU A 7 11.47 -31.71 -11.59
C LEU A 7 11.94 -30.65 -10.59
N LEU A 8 12.99 -30.94 -9.81
CA LEU A 8 13.60 -29.98 -8.89
C LEU A 8 14.43 -28.89 -9.59
N LEU A 9 14.92 -29.14 -10.80
CA LEU A 9 15.75 -28.19 -11.54
C LEU A 9 14.95 -27.19 -12.40
N GLY A 10 13.64 -27.39 -12.56
CA GLY A 10 12.75 -26.54 -13.38
C GLY A 10 12.04 -25.41 -12.64
N SER A 11 12.17 -25.32 -11.31
CA SER A 11 11.36 -24.43 -10.47
C SER A 11 12.01 -23.07 -10.14
N LEU A 12 13.17 -22.73 -10.73
CA LEU A 12 13.99 -21.60 -10.25
C LEU A 12 13.66 -20.22 -10.87
N PHE A 13 12.67 -20.08 -11.75
CA PHE A 13 12.38 -18.80 -12.40
C PHE A 13 10.93 -18.32 -12.27
N LEU A 14 10.46 -18.21 -11.03
CA LEU A 14 9.30 -17.37 -10.69
C LEU A 14 9.82 -16.07 -10.06
N THR A 15 10.54 -15.25 -10.83
CA THR A 15 10.80 -13.86 -10.43
C THR A 15 9.54 -13.06 -10.68
N THR A 16 8.64 -13.01 -9.69
CA THR A 16 7.55 -12.04 -9.68
C THR A 16 8.19 -10.65 -9.67
N ALA A 17 7.92 -9.83 -10.68
CA ALA A 17 8.38 -8.45 -10.74
C ALA A 17 7.68 -7.65 -9.63
N ALA A 18 8.25 -7.66 -8.43
CA ALA A 18 7.84 -6.79 -7.35
C ALA A 18 8.25 -5.37 -7.74
N GLN A 19 7.30 -4.57 -8.22
CA GLN A 19 7.53 -3.14 -8.40
C GLN A 19 7.60 -2.50 -7.02
N ALA A 20 8.81 -2.30 -6.52
CA ALA A 20 9.05 -1.57 -5.30
C ALA A 20 8.65 -0.11 -5.50
N GLN A 21 7.99 0.48 -4.50
CA GLN A 21 7.75 1.92 -4.51
C GLN A 21 9.07 2.67 -4.52
N ASN A 22 9.15 3.73 -5.31
CA ASN A 22 10.35 4.54 -5.45
C ASN A 22 10.01 6.03 -5.34
N SER A 23 11.06 6.84 -5.22
CA SER A 23 10.98 8.30 -5.15
C SER A 23 10.44 8.94 -6.42
N ASP A 24 10.66 8.32 -7.58
CA ASP A 24 10.24 8.85 -8.88
C ASP A 24 8.70 8.87 -8.99
N ASP A 25 8.05 7.87 -8.38
CA ASP A 25 6.59 7.80 -8.19
C ASP A 25 6.11 8.44 -6.87
N GLN A 26 7.00 9.17 -6.18
CA GLN A 26 6.71 9.89 -4.93
C GLN A 26 6.15 9.02 -3.80
N TYR A 27 6.48 7.72 -3.80
CA TYR A 27 5.91 6.76 -2.85
C TYR A 27 4.37 6.85 -2.77
N ARG A 28 3.71 7.00 -3.92
CA ARG A 28 2.25 7.16 -3.96
C ARG A 28 1.53 5.88 -3.55
N GLU A 29 0.54 6.01 -2.68
CA GLU A 29 -0.31 4.91 -2.23
C GLU A 29 -1.78 5.18 -2.54
N PRO A 30 -2.60 4.16 -2.84
CA PRO A 30 -4.04 4.34 -3.02
C PRO A 30 -4.69 4.90 -1.76
N LEU A 31 -5.53 5.93 -1.89
CA LEU A 31 -6.20 6.58 -0.75
C LEU A 31 -7.00 5.57 0.09
N GLN A 32 -7.65 4.60 -0.56
CA GLN A 32 -8.36 3.52 0.13
C GLN A 32 -7.44 2.75 1.10
N GLN A 33 -6.24 2.38 0.65
CA GLN A 33 -5.26 1.66 1.47
C GLN A 33 -4.78 2.51 2.63
N VAL A 34 -4.49 3.79 2.40
CA VAL A 34 -4.06 4.72 3.46
C VAL A 34 -5.15 4.89 4.53
N LEU A 35 -6.42 4.98 4.13
CA LEU A 35 -7.55 5.06 5.07
C LEU A 35 -7.75 3.76 5.86
N GLU A 36 -7.47 2.59 5.27
CA GLU A 36 -7.45 1.31 5.98
C GLU A 36 -6.32 1.25 7.02
N GLU A 37 -5.13 1.74 6.68
CA GLU A 37 -4.01 1.81 7.63
C GLU A 37 -4.32 2.75 8.81
N ILE A 38 -4.92 3.92 8.55
CA ILE A 38 -5.37 4.85 9.61
C ILE A 38 -6.36 4.14 10.55
N GLN A 39 -7.32 3.40 10.00
CA GLN A 39 -8.27 2.64 10.84
C GLN A 39 -7.56 1.63 11.74
N GLN A 40 -6.60 0.89 11.19
CA GLN A 40 -5.83 -0.12 11.94
C GLN A 40 -4.95 0.53 13.02
N ARG A 41 -4.22 1.59 12.68
CA ARG A 41 -3.24 2.21 13.58
C ARG A 41 -3.89 2.98 14.74
N TYR A 42 -5.00 3.68 14.48
CA TYR A 42 -5.67 4.53 15.47
C TYR A 42 -6.93 3.89 16.09
N GLY A 43 -7.31 2.70 15.64
CA GLY A 43 -8.50 1.99 16.18
C GLY A 43 -9.83 2.68 15.85
N VAL A 44 -9.89 3.43 14.75
CA VAL A 44 -11.08 4.17 14.30
C VAL A 44 -11.80 3.44 13.16
N LYS A 45 -13.03 3.84 12.86
CA LYS A 45 -13.78 3.38 11.67
C LYS A 45 -14.01 4.53 10.72
N ILE A 46 -13.61 4.36 9.47
CA ILE A 46 -13.80 5.34 8.39
C ILE A 46 -14.67 4.67 7.33
N ARG A 47 -15.72 5.37 6.89
CA ARG A 47 -16.65 4.88 5.86
C ARG A 47 -16.63 5.83 4.66
N PRO A 48 -15.60 5.75 3.79
CA PRO A 48 -15.58 6.56 2.59
C PRO A 48 -16.61 6.05 1.58
N ASP A 49 -17.18 6.95 0.78
CA ASP A 49 -17.86 6.55 -0.45
C ASP A 49 -16.82 6.00 -1.44
N ALA A 50 -17.10 4.83 -2.03
CA ALA A 50 -16.20 4.19 -3.00
C ALA A 50 -15.85 5.13 -4.18
N ALA A 51 -16.78 5.99 -4.59
CA ALA A 51 -16.56 6.97 -5.66
C ALA A 51 -15.57 8.07 -5.25
N MET A 52 -15.45 8.39 -3.95
CA MET A 52 -14.55 9.44 -3.46
C MET A 52 -13.09 8.99 -3.39
N VAL A 53 -12.84 7.70 -3.21
CA VAL A 53 -11.50 7.12 -3.03
C VAL A 53 -10.96 6.42 -4.28
N LYS A 54 -11.84 6.09 -5.23
CA LYS A 54 -11.46 5.44 -6.48
C LYS A 54 -10.44 6.29 -7.25
N ASP A 55 -9.35 5.63 -7.67
CA ASP A 55 -8.25 6.23 -8.45
C ASP A 55 -7.62 7.47 -7.79
N LYS A 56 -7.79 7.62 -6.46
CA LYS A 56 -7.12 8.65 -5.66
C LYS A 56 -5.87 8.09 -5.02
N TYR A 57 -4.84 8.91 -4.99
CA TYR A 57 -3.53 8.55 -4.46
C TYR A 57 -3.03 9.63 -3.51
N VAL A 58 -2.32 9.18 -2.47
CA VAL A 58 -1.62 10.04 -1.52
C VAL A 58 -0.13 9.85 -1.79
N THR A 59 0.55 10.90 -2.24
CA THR A 59 2.02 10.88 -2.35
C THR A 59 2.62 10.83 -0.94
N TYR A 60 3.80 10.24 -0.74
CA TYR A 60 4.49 10.23 0.57
C TYR A 60 3.55 9.93 1.76
N ALA A 61 2.71 8.89 1.64
CA ALA A 61 1.65 8.64 2.61
C ALA A 61 2.20 8.41 4.03
N GLU A 62 3.26 7.62 4.17
CA GLU A 62 3.91 7.34 5.45
C GLU A 62 4.34 8.62 6.21
N TRP A 63 4.79 9.67 5.51
CA TRP A 63 5.22 10.94 6.12
C TRP A 63 4.06 11.82 6.60
N ARG A 64 2.81 11.51 6.24
CA ARG A 64 1.63 12.26 6.66
C ARG A 64 1.03 11.75 7.97
N PHE A 65 1.48 10.60 8.47
CA PHE A 65 1.05 10.09 9.78
C PHE A 65 1.58 10.96 10.92
N ARG A 66 0.72 11.18 11.92
CA ARG A 66 1.00 11.97 13.12
C ARG A 66 0.63 11.19 14.38
N PRO A 67 1.03 11.61 15.58
CA PRO A 67 0.61 10.94 16.80
C PRO A 67 -0.92 10.89 16.98
N ASP A 68 -1.62 11.92 16.49
CA ASP A 68 -3.08 12.06 16.57
C ASP A 68 -3.80 11.71 15.26
N VAL A 69 -5.00 11.14 15.38
CA VAL A 69 -5.80 10.71 14.22
C VAL A 69 -6.40 11.87 13.45
N ASP A 70 -6.84 12.93 14.12
CA ASP A 70 -7.42 14.10 13.45
C ASP A 70 -6.35 14.87 12.68
N GLU A 71 -5.15 14.99 13.25
CA GLU A 71 -4.00 15.59 12.56
C GLU A 71 -3.55 14.76 11.34
N THR A 72 -3.56 13.42 11.47
CA THR A 72 -3.25 12.51 10.37
C THR A 72 -4.28 12.64 9.24
N LEU A 73 -5.57 12.62 9.56
CA LEU A 73 -6.63 12.78 8.56
C LEU A 73 -6.55 14.12 7.85
N ARG A 74 -6.26 15.21 8.57
CA ARG A 74 -6.04 16.53 7.95
C ARG A 74 -4.84 16.51 7.00
N SER A 75 -3.74 15.88 7.39
CA SER A 75 -2.52 15.80 6.57
C SER A 75 -2.68 14.92 5.33
N VAL A 76 -3.46 13.84 5.43
CA VAL A 76 -3.74 12.88 4.34
C VAL A 76 -4.78 13.39 3.36
N LEU A 77 -5.82 14.08 3.84
CA LEU A 77 -6.94 14.55 3.02
C LEU A 77 -6.77 15.99 2.51
N ALA A 78 -5.76 16.71 2.98
CA ALA A 78 -5.38 18.01 2.43
C ALA A 78 -4.89 17.86 0.97
N PRO A 79 -5.06 18.91 0.14
CA PRO A 79 -4.55 18.94 -1.24
C PRO A 79 -3.05 18.67 -1.37
#